data_AF-A0A534KCR3-F1
#
_entry.id   AF-A0A534KCR3-F1
#
_cell.length_a   1.000
_cell.length_b   1.000
_cell.length_c   1.000
_cell.angle_alpha   90.00
_cell.angle_beta   90.00
_cell.angle_gamma   90.00
#
_symmetry.space_group_name_H-M   'P 1'
#
loop_
_entity.id
_entity.type
_entity.pdbx_description
1 polymer ?
#
loop_
_entity_poly.entity_id
_entity_poly.type
_entity_poly.pdbx_seq_one_letter_code
_entity_poly.pdbx_strand_id
1 'polypeptide(L)'
;MNSRVIHSRIRGLFLRIILIYHKLFLGLLFAACLVPSLAGQADDSLSASRRVVAAAALAAKEYAAGVPAAGGRIDRPEEVDEAKQFIDQARFDVPLLPAAVRAFGDSALAAFRALLERTAPPAAAQHLADLVAQRIATAVGGRGAIIPIPAQPPSLARGAQVF
;
A
#
# COMPACT_ATOMS: atom_id res chain seq x y z
N MET A 1 -40.20 21.17 -10.42
CA MET A 1 -39.52 20.27 -9.46
C MET A 1 -39.35 18.89 -10.09
N ASN A 2 -38.13 18.32 -10.00
CA ASN A 2 -37.81 16.88 -10.04
C ASN A 2 -38.06 16.03 -11.30
N SER A 3 -37.32 16.22 -12.41
CA SER A 3 -37.16 15.09 -13.35
C SER A 3 -35.83 15.03 -14.11
N ARG A 4 -35.26 16.18 -14.53
CA ARG A 4 -33.97 16.19 -15.25
C ARG A 4 -32.74 15.91 -14.38
N VAL A 5 -32.77 16.28 -13.09
CA VAL A 5 -31.65 16.04 -12.15
C VAL A 5 -31.54 14.57 -11.76
N ILE A 6 -32.65 13.83 -11.75
CA ILE A 6 -32.70 12.41 -11.38
C ILE A 6 -32.12 11.54 -12.52
N HIS A 7 -32.42 11.87 -13.78
CA HIS A 7 -31.91 11.13 -14.94
C HIS A 7 -30.39 11.27 -15.14
N SER A 8 -29.79 12.41 -14.77
CA SER A 8 -28.34 12.64 -14.88
C SER A 8 -27.55 11.85 -13.83
N ARG A 9 -28.06 11.75 -12.59
CA ARG A 9 -27.41 10.94 -11.52
C ARG A 9 -27.49 9.44 -11.77
N ILE A 10 -28.56 8.94 -12.40
CA ILE A 10 -28.75 7.51 -12.70
C ILE A 10 -27.80 7.05 -13.83
N ARG A 11 -27.57 7.86 -14.87
CA ARG A 11 -26.62 7.52 -15.96
C ARG A 11 -25.16 7.46 -15.49
N GLY A 12 -24.75 8.34 -14.56
CA GLY A 12 -23.38 8.33 -14.01
C GLY A 12 -23.08 7.13 -13.10
N LEU A 13 -24.09 6.59 -12.42
CA LEU A 13 -23.96 5.41 -11.56
C LEU A 13 -23.81 4.12 -12.39
N PHE A 14 -24.60 3.98 -13.47
CA PHE A 14 -24.51 2.83 -14.39
C PHE A 14 -23.16 2.74 -15.13
N LEU A 15 -22.57 3.88 -15.52
CA LEU A 15 -21.27 3.89 -16.21
C LEU A 15 -20.10 3.50 -15.28
N ARG A 16 -20.16 3.87 -14.00
CA ARG A 16 -19.16 3.48 -12.97
C ARG A 16 -19.25 2.00 -12.62
N ILE A 17 -20.46 1.45 -12.54
CA ILE A 17 -20.68 0.02 -12.29
C ILE A 17 -20.09 -0.83 -13.44
N ILE A 18 -20.31 -0.44 -14.69
CA ILE A 18 -19.79 -1.17 -15.86
C ILE A 18 -18.24 -1.17 -15.92
N LEU A 19 -17.58 -0.06 -15.53
CA LEU A 19 -16.12 0.03 -15.49
C LEU A 19 -15.48 -0.74 -14.31
N ILE A 20 -16.19 -0.87 -13.18
CA ILE A 20 -15.74 -1.67 -12.02
C ILE A 20 -15.80 -3.16 -12.35
N TYR A 21 -16.84 -3.61 -13.05
CA TYR A 21 -16.96 -5.02 -13.47
C TYR A 21 -15.96 -5.42 -14.56
N HIS A 22 -15.53 -4.50 -15.43
CA HIS A 22 -14.51 -4.82 -16.44
C HIS A 22 -13.12 -5.07 -15.83
N LYS A 23 -12.76 -4.37 -14.75
CA LYS A 23 -11.51 -4.61 -14.01
C LYS A 23 -11.53 -5.88 -13.16
N LEU A 24 -12.71 -6.31 -12.69
CA LEU A 24 -12.87 -7.53 -11.90
C LEU A 24 -13.01 -8.80 -12.76
N PHE A 25 -13.50 -8.69 -14.00
CA PHE A 25 -13.70 -9.86 -14.87
C PHE A 25 -12.41 -10.39 -15.50
N LEU A 26 -11.39 -9.55 -15.72
CA LEU A 26 -10.11 -9.99 -16.30
C LEU A 26 -9.20 -10.72 -15.29
N GLY A 27 -9.50 -10.65 -13.99
CA GLY A 27 -8.70 -11.27 -12.93
C GLY A 27 -9.13 -12.69 -12.52
N LEU A 28 -10.32 -13.15 -12.96
CA LEU A 28 -10.94 -14.36 -12.38
C LEU A 28 -10.77 -15.65 -13.21
N LEU A 29 -10.04 -15.64 -14.33
CA LEU A 29 -9.93 -16.80 -15.24
C LEU A 29 -8.53 -17.41 -15.39
N PHE A 30 -7.60 -17.14 -14.46
CA PHE A 30 -6.32 -17.86 -14.43
C PHE A 30 -6.14 -18.64 -13.12
N ALA A 31 -7.16 -19.41 -12.75
CA ALA A 31 -7.03 -20.51 -11.82
C ALA A 31 -6.55 -21.75 -12.58
N ALA A 32 -5.23 -21.92 -12.67
CA ALA A 32 -4.62 -23.21 -12.97
C ALA A 32 -3.55 -23.47 -11.90
N CYS A 33 -3.64 -24.62 -11.24
CA CYS A 33 -2.69 -25.09 -10.25
C CYS A 33 -1.27 -25.16 -10.84
N LEU A 34 -0.50 -24.10 -10.67
CA LEU A 34 0.94 -24.10 -10.86
C LEU A 34 1.54 -24.04 -9.46
N VAL A 35 2.18 -25.13 -9.04
CA VAL A 35 3.24 -25.02 -8.03
C VAL A 35 4.23 -24.03 -8.65
N PRO A 36 4.42 -22.83 -8.09
CA PRO A 36 5.32 -21.88 -8.71
C PRO A 36 6.71 -22.52 -8.70
N SER A 37 7.43 -22.44 -9.81
CA SER A 37 8.84 -22.86 -9.83
C SER A 37 9.60 -22.12 -8.73
N LEU A 38 10.69 -22.68 -8.22
CA LEU A 38 11.50 -22.03 -7.18
C LEU A 38 11.92 -20.59 -7.57
N ALA A 39 12.15 -20.36 -8.88
CA ALA A 39 12.40 -19.03 -9.44
C ALA A 39 11.15 -18.13 -9.36
N GLY A 40 9.97 -18.62 -9.73
CA GLY A 40 8.71 -17.88 -9.61
C GLY A 40 8.37 -17.53 -8.15
N GLN A 41 8.61 -18.44 -7.21
CA GLN A 41 8.43 -18.15 -5.78
C GLN A 41 9.39 -17.07 -5.27
N ALA A 42 10.64 -17.05 -5.75
CA ALA A 42 11.62 -16.03 -5.39
C ALA A 42 11.23 -14.65 -5.96
N ASP A 43 10.78 -14.60 -7.21
CA ASP A 43 10.31 -13.36 -7.85
C ASP A 43 9.06 -12.81 -7.18
N ASP A 44 8.08 -13.68 -6.88
CA ASP A 44 6.87 -13.32 -6.14
C ASP A 44 7.20 -12.79 -4.75
N SER A 45 8.17 -13.41 -4.08
CA SER A 45 8.60 -13.01 -2.73
C SER A 45 9.32 -11.67 -2.72
N LEU A 46 10.18 -11.39 -3.71
CA LEU A 46 10.83 -10.09 -3.87
C LEU A 46 9.81 -9.00 -4.23
N SER A 47 8.87 -9.31 -5.12
CA SER A 47 7.80 -8.40 -5.53
C SER A 47 6.88 -8.04 -4.35
N ALA A 48 6.44 -9.03 -3.58
CA ALA A 48 5.67 -8.84 -2.35
C ALA A 48 6.46 -8.01 -1.32
N SER A 49 7.75 -8.31 -1.15
CA SER A 49 8.64 -7.57 -0.25
C SER A 49 8.71 -6.08 -0.62
N ARG A 50 8.83 -5.76 -1.91
CA ARG A 50 8.82 -4.38 -2.40
C ARG A 50 7.49 -3.69 -2.14
N ARG A 51 6.36 -4.36 -2.38
CA ARG A 51 5.02 -3.80 -2.12
C ARG A 51 4.79 -3.51 -0.65
N VAL A 52 5.13 -4.44 0.25
CA VAL A 52 5.00 -4.24 1.70
C VAL A 52 5.85 -3.06 2.18
N VAL A 53 7.12 -2.97 1.74
CA VAL A 53 8.00 -1.85 2.12
C VAL A 53 7.49 -0.52 1.56
N ALA A 54 7.05 -0.49 0.30
CA ALA A 54 6.50 0.71 -0.32
C ALA A 54 5.23 1.18 0.40
N ALA A 55 4.30 0.26 0.69
CA ALA A 55 3.05 0.57 1.38
C ALA A 55 3.30 1.08 2.81
N ALA A 56 4.23 0.49 3.56
CA ALA A 56 4.60 0.99 4.89
C ALA A 56 5.19 2.41 4.84
N ALA A 57 6.04 2.70 3.84
CA ALA A 57 6.61 4.02 3.64
C ALA A 57 5.55 5.06 3.24
N LEU A 58 4.63 4.71 2.33
CA LEU A 58 3.51 5.58 1.96
C LEU A 58 2.57 5.81 3.13
N ALA A 59 2.24 4.77 3.90
CA ALA A 59 1.42 4.92 5.10
C ALA A 59 2.03 5.89 6.12
N ALA A 60 3.35 5.80 6.37
CA ALA A 60 4.03 6.74 7.26
C ALA A 60 3.95 8.18 6.75
N LYS A 61 4.12 8.37 5.43
CA LYS A 61 4.05 9.68 4.79
C LYS A 61 2.65 10.30 4.87
N GLU A 62 1.62 9.58 4.46
CA GLU A 62 0.24 10.10 4.51
C GLU A 62 -0.20 10.34 5.97
N TYR A 63 0.18 9.46 6.89
CA TYR A 63 -0.09 9.67 8.30
C TYR A 63 0.57 10.94 8.86
N ALA A 64 1.81 11.23 8.46
CA ALA A 64 2.50 12.46 8.83
C ALA A 64 1.89 13.72 8.20
N ALA A 65 1.23 13.60 7.05
CA ALA A 65 0.46 14.69 6.45
C ALA A 65 -0.85 14.96 7.22
N GLY A 66 -1.44 13.91 7.81
CA GLY A 66 -2.72 13.99 8.52
C GLY A 66 -2.65 14.30 10.00
N VAL A 67 -1.51 14.11 10.66
CA VAL A 67 -1.37 14.21 12.11
C VAL A 67 -0.22 15.15 12.51
N PRO A 68 -0.42 16.08 13.45
CA PRO A 68 0.65 16.93 13.97
C PRO A 68 1.82 16.12 14.55
N ALA A 69 3.01 16.70 14.58
CA ALA A 69 4.22 16.02 15.08
C ALA A 69 4.08 15.45 16.51
N ALA A 70 3.27 16.07 17.37
CA ALA A 70 3.00 15.61 18.73
C ALA A 70 1.99 14.45 18.83
N GLY A 71 1.26 14.13 17.75
CA GLY A 71 0.16 13.18 17.77
C GLY A 71 -1.10 13.70 18.47
N GLY A 72 -1.99 12.79 18.86
CA GLY A 72 -3.14 13.04 19.73
C GLY A 72 -4.37 13.68 19.08
N ARG A 73 -4.25 14.23 17.87
CA ARG A 73 -5.38 14.68 17.06
C ARG A 73 -5.12 14.45 15.58
N ILE A 74 -6.19 14.42 14.80
CA ILE A 74 -6.15 14.28 13.35
C ILE A 74 -6.55 15.62 12.73
N ASP A 75 -5.63 16.24 11.99
CA ASP A 75 -5.86 17.53 11.30
C ASP A 75 -6.42 17.30 9.88
N ARG A 76 -6.03 16.21 9.21
CA ARG A 76 -6.55 15.80 7.90
C ARG A 76 -6.96 14.31 7.94
N PRO A 77 -8.24 13.99 8.18
CA PRO A 77 -8.69 12.61 8.33
C PRO A 77 -8.55 11.78 7.06
N GLU A 78 -8.66 12.40 5.88
CA GLU A 78 -8.49 11.72 4.60
C GLU A 78 -7.11 11.09 4.43
N GLU A 79 -6.05 11.77 4.87
CA GLU A 79 -4.66 11.26 4.77
C GLU A 79 -4.45 10.10 5.75
N VAL A 80 -5.09 10.14 6.92
CA VAL A 80 -5.03 9.05 7.92
C VAL A 80 -5.79 7.82 7.44
N ASP A 81 -6.94 8.00 6.78
CA ASP A 81 -7.69 6.90 6.18
C ASP A 81 -6.90 6.26 5.03
N GLU A 82 -6.22 7.05 4.20
CA GLU A 82 -5.35 6.54 3.14
C GLU A 82 -4.15 5.78 3.73
N ALA A 83 -3.53 6.29 4.80
CA ALA A 83 -2.48 5.57 5.51
C ALA A 83 -2.95 4.19 6.03
N LYS A 84 -4.17 4.11 6.58
CA LYS A 84 -4.78 2.84 7.01
C LYS A 84 -5.00 1.89 5.82
N GLN A 85 -5.46 2.39 4.68
CA GLN A 85 -5.67 1.61 3.47
C GLN A 85 -4.35 1.01 2.93
N PHE A 86 -3.25 1.78 2.94
CA PHE A 86 -1.94 1.24 2.57
C PHE A 86 -1.53 0.06 3.46
N ILE A 87 -1.73 0.16 4.77
CA ILE A 87 -1.41 -0.94 5.70
C ILE A 87 -2.31 -2.15 5.46
N ASP A 88 -3.62 -1.95 5.28
CA ASP A 88 -4.55 -3.05 5.00
C ASP A 88 -4.20 -3.77 3.69
N GLN A 89 -3.87 -3.01 2.65
CA GLN A 89 -3.45 -3.57 1.38
C GLN A 89 -2.15 -4.37 1.50
N ALA A 90 -1.18 -3.88 2.29
CA ALA A 90 0.10 -4.56 2.52
C ALA A 90 -0.07 -5.92 3.22
N ARG A 91 -1.12 -6.10 4.04
CA ARG A 91 -1.37 -7.37 4.73
C ARG A 91 -1.69 -8.51 3.77
N PHE A 92 -2.26 -8.23 2.59
CA PHE A 92 -2.49 -9.26 1.58
C PHE A 92 -1.20 -9.84 0.99
N ASP A 93 -0.09 -9.08 1.06
CA ASP A 93 1.22 -9.52 0.56
C ASP A 93 2.04 -10.28 1.61
N VAL A 94 1.64 -10.27 2.89
CA VAL A 94 2.38 -10.94 3.98
C VAL A 94 2.60 -12.43 3.73
N PRO A 95 1.61 -13.23 3.27
CA PRO A 95 1.84 -14.66 2.98
C PRO A 95 2.92 -14.91 1.92
N LEU A 96 3.14 -13.93 1.03
CA LEU A 96 4.10 -14.00 -0.06
C LEU A 96 5.51 -13.53 0.35
N LEU A 97 5.68 -12.94 1.54
CA LEU A 97 7.00 -12.55 2.04
C LEU A 97 7.93 -13.77 2.25
N PRO A 98 9.26 -13.56 2.28
CA PRO A 98 10.19 -14.62 2.61
C PRO A 98 9.87 -15.22 3.98
N ALA A 99 9.99 -16.54 4.11
CA ALA A 99 9.64 -17.28 5.32
C ALA A 99 10.24 -16.66 6.60
N ALA A 100 11.50 -16.23 6.52
CA ALA A 100 12.25 -15.66 7.62
C ALA A 100 11.66 -14.35 8.19
N VAL A 101 10.83 -13.63 7.43
CA VAL A 101 10.25 -12.33 7.85
C VAL A 101 8.73 -12.30 7.84
N ARG A 102 8.03 -13.39 7.49
CA ARG A 102 6.56 -13.43 7.46
C ARG A 102 5.91 -13.03 8.78
N ALA A 103 6.28 -13.70 9.87
CA ALA A 103 5.73 -13.41 11.19
C ALA A 103 6.06 -11.99 11.66
N PHE A 104 7.28 -11.53 11.39
CA PHE A 104 7.68 -10.15 11.66
C PHE A 104 6.84 -9.15 10.83
N GLY A 105 6.64 -9.41 9.54
CA GLY A 105 5.83 -8.55 8.66
C GLY A 105 4.39 -8.42 9.13
N ASP A 106 3.74 -9.53 9.48
CA ASP A 106 2.37 -9.51 10.01
C ASP A 106 2.26 -8.68 11.30
N SER A 107 3.10 -8.99 12.29
CA SER A 107 3.12 -8.30 13.58
C SER A 107 3.48 -6.82 13.45
N ALA A 108 4.45 -6.47 12.60
CA ALA A 108 4.83 -5.09 12.37
C ALA A 108 3.70 -4.29 11.71
N LEU A 109 3.03 -4.84 10.69
CA LEU A 109 1.90 -4.16 10.06
C LEU A 109 0.70 -4.02 11.01
N ALA A 110 0.46 -5.02 11.87
CA ALA A 110 -0.56 -4.92 12.92
C ALA A 110 -0.20 -3.83 13.95
N ALA A 111 1.05 -3.76 14.39
CA ALA A 111 1.54 -2.69 15.27
C ALA A 111 1.47 -1.31 14.62
N PHE A 112 1.72 -1.24 13.31
CA PHE A 112 1.56 -0.04 12.50
C PHE A 112 0.11 0.42 12.53
N ARG A 113 -0.84 -0.47 12.19
CA ARG A 113 -2.26 -0.16 12.26
C ARG A 113 -2.67 0.35 13.65
N ALA A 114 -2.20 -0.30 14.72
CA ALA A 114 -2.47 0.12 16.08
C ALA A 114 -1.88 1.51 16.42
N LEU A 115 -0.76 1.93 15.83
CA LEU A 115 -0.19 3.29 15.99
C LEU A 115 -1.14 4.34 15.44
N LEU A 116 -1.72 4.08 14.26
CA LEU A 116 -2.64 4.99 13.59
C LEU A 116 -3.94 5.12 14.37
N GLU A 117 -4.51 3.99 14.83
CA GLU A 117 -5.78 4.00 15.58
C GLU A 117 -5.69 4.76 16.91
N ARG A 118 -4.52 4.77 17.57
CA ARG A 118 -4.31 5.54 18.80
C ARG A 118 -3.79 6.97 18.55
N THR A 119 -3.72 7.40 17.30
CA THR A 119 -3.21 8.71 16.88
C THR A 119 -1.82 9.03 17.48
N ALA A 120 -0.91 8.05 17.42
CA ALA A 120 0.45 8.22 17.93
C ALA A 120 1.23 9.32 17.17
N PRO A 121 2.33 9.86 17.74
CA PRO A 121 3.21 10.77 17.01
C PRO A 121 3.68 10.18 15.68
N PRO A 122 3.68 10.94 14.55
CA PRO A 122 4.10 10.44 13.24
C PRO A 122 5.50 9.83 13.20
N ALA A 123 6.42 10.32 14.05
CA ALA A 123 7.77 9.76 14.17
C ALA A 123 7.77 8.26 14.53
N ALA A 124 6.79 7.79 15.30
CA ALA A 124 6.67 6.37 15.64
C ALA A 124 6.22 5.51 14.44
N ALA A 125 5.34 6.05 13.59
CA ALA A 125 4.95 5.41 12.34
C ALA A 125 6.13 5.35 11.35
N GLN A 126 6.89 6.45 11.22
CA GLN A 126 8.10 6.46 10.39
C GLN A 126 9.14 5.45 10.88
N HIS A 127 9.40 5.40 12.19
CA HIS A 127 10.34 4.43 12.76
C HIS A 127 9.94 2.98 12.44
N LEU A 128 8.64 2.67 12.51
CA LEU A 128 8.17 1.33 12.19
C LEU A 128 8.24 1.03 10.69
N ALA A 129 8.00 2.00 9.81
CA ALA A 129 8.23 1.86 8.37
C ALA A 129 9.71 1.53 8.07
N ASP A 130 10.63 2.24 8.73
CA ASP A 130 12.07 2.03 8.56
C ASP A 130 12.50 0.64 9.04
N LEU A 131 11.95 0.17 10.17
CA LEU A 131 12.18 -1.19 10.68
C LEU A 131 11.67 -2.25 9.70
N VAL A 132 10.47 -2.08 9.14
CA VAL A 132 9.91 -2.97 8.11
C VAL A 132 10.83 -3.01 6.90
N ALA A 133 11.24 -1.85 6.38
CA ALA A 133 12.14 -1.73 5.26
C ALA A 133 13.48 -2.45 5.51
N GLN A 134 14.10 -2.19 6.66
CA GLN A 134 15.39 -2.76 7.02
C GLN A 134 15.33 -4.29 7.14
N ARG A 135 14.34 -4.82 7.86
CA ARG A 135 14.23 -6.26 8.14
C ARG A 135 13.91 -7.04 6.87
N ILE A 136 12.97 -6.54 6.06
CA ILE A 136 12.60 -7.19 4.79
C ILE A 136 13.76 -7.12 3.80
N ALA A 137 14.41 -5.96 3.62
CA ALA A 137 15.56 -5.84 2.72
C ALA A 137 16.69 -6.82 3.09
N THR A 138 16.95 -7.00 4.39
CA THR A 138 17.94 -7.98 4.88
C THR A 138 17.58 -9.41 4.46
N ALA A 139 16.29 -9.77 4.46
CA ALA A 139 15.84 -11.11 4.10
C ALA A 139 15.86 -11.40 2.58
N VAL A 140 15.85 -10.37 1.73
CA VAL A 140 15.79 -10.53 0.26
C VAL A 140 17.10 -10.22 -0.47
N GLY A 141 18.23 -10.07 0.23
CA GLY A 141 19.55 -9.86 -0.38
C GLY A 141 20.31 -8.61 0.09
N GLY A 142 19.84 -7.93 1.14
CA GLY A 142 20.56 -6.83 1.79
C GLY A 142 20.26 -5.44 1.20
N ARG A 143 21.08 -4.44 1.58
CA ARG A 143 20.93 -3.05 1.15
C ARG A 143 21.07 -2.96 -0.39
N GLY A 144 19.97 -2.62 -1.07
CA GLY A 144 19.92 -2.47 -2.53
C GLY A 144 18.90 -3.39 -3.22
N ALA A 145 18.46 -4.48 -2.57
CA ALA A 145 17.44 -5.37 -3.13
C ALA A 145 16.06 -4.70 -3.22
N ILE A 146 15.78 -3.78 -2.29
CA ILE A 146 14.60 -2.92 -2.26
C ILE A 146 15.06 -1.49 -2.44
N ILE A 147 14.66 -0.88 -3.56
CA ILE A 147 14.94 0.52 -3.86
C ILE A 147 13.91 1.37 -3.10
N PRO A 148 14.35 2.37 -2.29
CA PRO A 148 13.44 3.21 -1.54
C PRO A 148 12.56 4.08 -2.46
N ILE A 149 11.38 4.45 -1.97
CA ILE A 149 10.52 5.42 -2.66
C ILE A 149 11.27 6.77 -2.72
N PRO A 150 11.33 7.43 -3.90
CA PRO A 150 11.93 8.76 -4.01
C PRO A 150 11.25 9.76 -3.06
N ALA A 151 12.06 10.56 -2.36
CA ALA A 151 11.55 11.59 -1.44
C ALA A 151 10.73 12.68 -2.17
N GLN A 152 11.03 12.92 -3.45
CA GLN A 152 10.25 13.81 -4.30
C GLN A 152 9.50 13.02 -5.38
N PRO A 153 8.23 13.34 -5.63
CA PRO A 153 7.49 12.74 -6.74
C PRO A 153 8.19 13.05 -8.07
N PRO A 154 8.10 12.14 -9.06
CA PRO A 154 8.62 12.41 -10.40
C PRO A 154 8.00 13.71 -10.97
N SER A 155 8.81 14.53 -11.63
CA SER A 155 8.31 15.76 -12.24
C SER A 155 7.49 15.46 -13.50
N LEU A 156 6.43 16.23 -13.75
CA LEU A 156 5.64 16.12 -14.98
C LEU A 156 6.51 16.34 -16.24
N ALA A 157 7.48 17.26 -16.16
CA ALA A 157 8.45 17.50 -17.22
C ALA A 157 9.31 16.26 -17.54
N ARG A 158 9.70 15.48 -16.53
CA ARG A 158 10.39 14.19 -16.71
C ARG A 158 9.45 13.16 -17.34
N GLY A 159 8.19 13.12 -16.90
CA GLY A 159 7.18 12.21 -17.45
C GLY A 159 6.95 12.41 -18.94
N ALA A 160 6.85 13.66 -19.40
CA ALA A 160 6.66 14.02 -20.80
C ALA A 160 7.87 13.72 -21.71
N GLN A 161 9.04 13.37 -21.15
CA GLN A 161 10.20 12.91 -21.92
C GLN A 161 10.22 11.39 -22.10
N VAL A 162 9.45 10.66 -21.29
CA VAL A 162 9.45 9.18 -21.23
C VAL A 162 8.20 8.59 -21.87
N PHE A 163 7.07 9.32 -21.87
CA PHE A 163 5.79 8.97 -22.50
C PHE A 163 5.37 10.06 -23.48
#